data_AF-A0AA42E0I7-F1
#
_entry.id   AF-A0AA42E0I7-F1
#
_cell.length_a   1.000
_cell.length_b   1.000
_cell.length_c   1.000
_cell.angle_alpha   90.00
_cell.angle_beta   90.00
_cell.angle_gamma   90.00
#
_symmetry.space_group_name_H-M   'P 1'
#
loop_
_entity.id
_entity.type
_entity.pdbx_description
1 polymer ?
#
loop_
_entity_poly.entity_id
_entity_poly.type
_entity_poly.pdbx_seq_one_letter_code
_entity_poly.pdbx_strand_id
1 'polypeptide(L)' 'MAQDKVRLNLQVSSELNQMLETIADDTGTQRSDVIRQALALMKVAHDAKRRGKHIGLVSDPEKLETEIVGLL' A
#
# COMPACT_ATOMS: atom_id res chain seq x y z
N MET A 1 -10.90 -20.38 9.00
CA MET A 1 -12.21 -20.11 8.36
C MET A 1 -11.93 -19.26 7.13
N ALA A 2 -12.41 -19.66 5.95
CA ALA A 2 -12.23 -18.85 4.74
C ALA A 2 -12.96 -17.52 4.96
N GLN A 3 -12.21 -16.43 5.07
CA GLN A 3 -12.77 -15.10 5.25
C GLN A 3 -13.68 -14.79 4.05
N ASP A 4 -14.92 -14.36 4.31
CA ASP A 4 -15.88 -14.02 3.26
C ASP A 4 -15.27 -12.97 2.33
N LYS A 5 -15.02 -13.37 1.07
CA LYS A 5 -14.45 -12.49 0.05
C LYS A 5 -15.57 -11.68 -0.57
N VAL A 6 -15.49 -10.35 -0.43
CA VAL A 6 -16.40 -9.42 -1.10
C VAL A 6 -15.80 -8.97 -2.43
N ARG A 7 -16.61 -8.92 -3.50
CA ARG A 7 -16.19 -8.34 -4.78
C ARG A 7 -16.15 -6.82 -4.66
N LEU A 8 -15.00 -6.23 -4.96
CA LEU A 8 -14.80 -4.79 -5.03
C LEU A 8 -14.66 -4.37 -6.49
N ASN A 9 -15.47 -3.41 -6.93
CA ASN A 9 -15.34 -2.78 -8.25
C ASN A 9 -14.85 -1.35 -8.06
N LEU A 10 -13.73 -0.98 -8.71
CA LEU A 10 -13.12 0.35 -8.61
C LEU A 10 -12.93 0.91 -10.02
N GLN A 11 -13.23 2.20 -10.18
CA GLN A 11 -12.75 2.97 -11.32
C GLN A 11 -11.41 3.61 -10.94
N VAL A 12 -10.42 3.41 -11.79
CA VAL A 12 -9.06 3.94 -11.62
C VAL A 12 -8.62 4.62 -12.91
N SER A 13 -7.69 5.56 -12.83
CA SER A 13 -7.08 6.15 -14.02
C SER A 13 -6.29 5.08 -14.80
N SER A 14 -6.09 5.32 -16.09
CA SER A 14 -5.26 4.43 -16.92
C SER A 14 -3.83 4.32 -16.39
N GLU A 15 -3.28 5.45 -15.91
CA GLU A 15 -1.94 5.50 -15.32
C GLU A 15 -1.82 4.63 -14.07
N LEU A 16 -2.80 4.72 -13.14
CA LEU A 16 -2.82 3.88 -11.95
C LEU A 16 -2.99 2.41 -12.30
N ASN A 17 -3.85 2.09 -13.28
CA ASN A 17 -3.98 0.70 -13.73
C ASN A 17 -2.65 0.17 -14.28
N GLN A 18 -1.95 0.96 -15.09
CA GLN A 18 -0.67 0.55 -15.67
C GLN A 18 0.41 0.35 -14.60
N MET A 19 0.47 1.23 -13.60
CA MET A 19 1.36 1.06 -12.44
C MET A 19 1.07 -0.26 -11.70
N LEU A 20 -0.20 -0.59 -11.47
CA LEU A 20 -0.58 -1.83 -10.80
C LEU A 20 -0.21 -3.08 -11.61
N GLU A 21 -0.35 -3.04 -12.94
CA GLU A 21 0.07 -4.14 -13.83
C GLU A 21 1.60 -4.30 -13.81
N THR A 22 2.37 -3.22 -13.92
CA THR A 22 3.84 -3.28 -13.85
C THR A 22 4.33 -3.92 -12.56
N ILE A 23 3.78 -3.51 -11.41
CA ILE A 23 4.16 -4.10 -10.11
C ILE A 23 3.77 -5.59 -10.04
N ALA A 24 2.62 -5.95 -10.60
CA ALA A 24 2.17 -7.33 -10.63
C ALA A 24 3.11 -8.20 -11.48
N ASP A 25 3.50 -7.71 -12.66
CA ASP A 25 4.45 -8.38 -13.56
C ASP A 25 5.83 -8.54 -12.92
N ASP A 26 6.37 -7.46 -12.34
CA ASP A 26 7.69 -7.45 -11.68
C ASP A 26 7.77 -8.43 -10.50
N THR A 27 6.64 -8.66 -9.83
CA THR A 27 6.55 -9.55 -8.66
C THR A 27 6.04 -10.95 -8.99
N GLY A 28 5.64 -11.21 -10.24
CA GLY A 28 5.00 -12.46 -10.65
C GLY A 28 3.66 -12.72 -9.93
N THR A 29 2.95 -11.66 -9.56
CA THR A 29 1.66 -11.73 -8.85
C THR A 29 0.51 -11.22 -9.72
N GLN A 30 -0.72 -11.22 -9.20
CA GLN A 30 -1.85 -10.62 -9.91
C GLN A 30 -2.10 -9.21 -9.38
N ARG A 31 -2.68 -8.34 -10.23
CA ARG A 31 -3.14 -7.00 -9.83
C ARG A 31 -3.93 -6.97 -8.52
N SER A 32 -4.76 -8.00 -8.29
CA SER A 32 -5.56 -8.11 -7.07
C SER A 32 -4.72 -8.33 -5.80
N ASP A 33 -3.56 -8.98 -5.90
CA ASP A 33 -2.60 -9.15 -4.80
C ASP A 33 -1.93 -7.82 -4.47
N VAL A 34 -1.48 -7.09 -5.49
CA VAL A 34 -0.89 -5.75 -5.35
C VAL A 34 -1.86 -4.81 -4.62
N ILE A 35 -3.13 -4.77 -5.04
CA ILE A 35 -4.16 -3.96 -4.38
C ILE A 35 -4.36 -4.39 -2.91
N ARG A 36 -4.40 -5.70 -2.62
CA ARG A 36 -4.53 -6.19 -1.25
C ARG A 36 -3.36 -5.75 -0.36
N GLN A 37 -2.13 -5.85 -0.87
CA GLN A 37 -0.93 -5.42 -0.15
C GLN A 37 -0.91 -3.90 0.07
N ALA A 38 -1.27 -3.12 -0.94
CA ALA A 38 -1.38 -1.66 -0.82
C ALA A 38 -2.39 -1.25 0.27
N LEU A 39 -3.55 -1.91 0.32
CA LEU A 39 -4.55 -1.67 1.36
C LEU A 39 -4.06 -2.09 2.76
N ALA A 40 -3.31 -3.19 2.86
CA ALA A 40 -2.70 -3.60 4.13
C ALA A 40 -1.67 -2.58 4.63
N LEU A 41 -0.83 -2.06 3.74
CA LEU A 41 0.13 -1.00 4.05
C LEU A 41 -0.60 0.29 4.49
N MET A 42 -1.66 0.68 3.77
CA MET A 42 -2.48 1.84 4.12
C MET A 42 -3.08 1.72 5.52
N LYS A 43 -3.54 0.52 5.92
CA LYS A 43 -4.03 0.28 7.28
C LYS A 43 -2.94 0.53 8.33
N VAL A 44 -1.75 -0.04 8.12
CA VAL A 44 -0.61 0.15 9.04
C VAL A 44 -0.23 1.62 9.13
N ALA A 45 -0.18 2.31 7.99
CA ALA A 45 0.13 3.74 7.93
C ALA A 45 -0.90 4.57 8.71
N HIS A 46 -2.18 4.33 8.47
CA HIS A 46 -3.27 5.03 9.16
C HIS A 46 -3.23 4.79 10.68
N ASP A 47 -3.04 3.54 11.12
CA ASP A 47 -2.95 3.19 12.54
C ASP A 47 -1.72 3.81 13.22
N ALA A 48 -0.58 3.88 12.52
CA ALA A 48 0.64 4.51 13.04
C ALA A 48 0.44 6.02 13.23
N LYS A 49 -0.15 6.70 12.24
CA LYS A 49 -0.46 8.13 12.34
C LYS A 49 -1.42 8.44 13.48
N ARG A 50 -2.48 7.64 13.64
CA ARG A 50 -3.43 7.79 14.76
C ARG A 50 -2.78 7.67 16.14
N ARG A 51 -1.65 6.96 16.23
CA ARG A 51 -0.85 6.80 17.46
C ARG A 51 0.26 7.85 17.61
N GLY A 52 0.30 8.85 16.73
CA GLY A 52 1.33 9.89 16.73
C GLY A 52 2.71 9.40 16.29
N LYS A 53 2.79 8.29 15.55
CA LYS A 53 4.05 7.79 14.98
C LYS A 53 4.29 8.38 13.60
N HIS A 54 5.56 8.57 13.28
CA HIS A 54 6.03 8.97 11.95
C HIS A 54 6.18 7.75 11.04
N ILE A 55 5.99 7.96 9.75
CA ILE A 55 6.20 6.96 8.70
C ILE A 55 7.19 7.56 7.72
N GLY A 56 8.19 6.78 7.34
CA GLY A 56 9.18 7.24 6.39
C GLY A 56 9.97 6.12 5.77
N LEU A 57 10.79 6.49 4.81
CA LEU A 57 11.75 5.63 4.15
C LEU A 57 13.12 5.87 4.80
N VAL A 58 13.82 4.77 5.07
CA VAL A 58 15.10 4.77 5.76
C VAL A 58 16.04 3.79 5.10
N SER A 59 17.27 4.21 4.82
CA SER A 59 18.36 3.28 4.44
C SER A 59 18.96 2.60 5.68
N ASP A 60 18.93 3.29 6.83
CA ASP A 60 19.33 2.80 8.15
C ASP A 60 18.08 2.68 9.05
N PRO A 61 17.70 1.48 9.53
CA PRO A 61 16.53 1.28 10.38
C PRO A 61 16.47 2.16 11.64
N GLU A 62 17.61 2.66 12.11
CA GLU A 62 17.69 3.52 13.29
C GLU A 62 17.54 5.02 12.97
N LYS A 63 17.53 5.41 11.69
CA LYS A 63 17.50 6.82 11.26
C LYS A 63 16.45 7.10 10.20
N LEU A 64 15.50 7.97 10.54
CA LEU A 64 14.51 8.44 9.58
C LEU A 64 15.16 9.39 8.56
N GLU A 65 15.29 8.96 7.30
CA GLU A 65 15.89 9.79 6.23
C GLU A 65 14.86 10.65 5.52
N THR A 66 13.71 10.08 5.17
CA THR A 66 12.61 10.79 4.50
C THR A 66 11.30 10.50 5.19
N GLU A 67 10.65 11.52 5.71
CA GLU A 67 9.31 11.42 6.28
C GLU A 67 8.23 11.58 5.21
N ILE A 68 7.22 10.71 5.24
CA ILE A 68 6.03 10.86 4.42
C ILE A 68 5.01 11.70 5.19
N VAL A 69 4.91 12.99 4.84
CA VAL A 69 3.93 13.91 5.42
C VAL A 69 2.59 13.85 4.67
N GLY A 70 1.48 14.07 5.38
CA GLY A 70 0.15 14.17 4.77
C GLY A 70 -0.57 12.85 4.46
N LEU A 71 -0.04 11.70 4.91
CA LEU A 71 -0.80 10.43 4.92
C LEU A 71 -2.10 10.63 5.71
N LEU A 72 -3.27 10.25 5.17
CA LEU A 72 -4.60 10.53 5.75
C LEU A 72 -4.80 9.95 7.16
#